data_AF-A0A6P0Y4A3-F1
#
_entry.id   AF-A0A6P0Y4A3-F1
#
_cell.length_a   1.000
_cell.length_b   1.000
_cell.length_c   1.000
_cell.angle_alpha   90.00
_cell.angle_beta   90.00
_cell.angle_gamma   90.00
#
_symmetry.space_group_name_H-M   'P 1'
#
loop_
_entity.id
_entity.type
_entity.pdbx_description
1 polymer ?
#
loop_
_entity_poly.entity_id
_entity_poly.type
_entity_poly.pdbx_seq_one_letter_code
_entity_poly.pdbx_strand_id
1 'polypeptide(L)'
;LTALEALTKIGSEAVLQAAAELGLASTIGDRVGLWRLRQANPQRKSSGGRKKLDVEEARSLVLIICHLAEEHQELIRRAVGLLEQMAEQNKEPHRSALLGDYLDNFTNTYQERMSDGDSVSSHFLSQLAFKLLIDLLFYSAPQGHRRLWLALLDYAQ
;
A
#
# COMPACT_ATOMS: atom_id res chain seq x y z
N LEU A 1 -1.28 -1.53 0.91
CA LEU A 1 -0.42 -1.15 2.06
C LEU A 1 1.02 -0.81 1.63
N THR A 2 1.73 -1.69 0.91
CA THR A 2 3.15 -1.47 0.53
C THR A 2 3.45 -0.12 -0.11
N ALA A 3 2.61 0.37 -1.04
CA ALA A 3 2.77 1.68 -1.65
C ALA A 3 2.69 2.83 -0.63
N LEU A 4 1.76 2.75 0.33
CA LEU A 4 1.63 3.77 1.36
C LEU A 4 2.83 3.72 2.31
N GLU A 5 3.22 2.53 2.77
CA GLU A 5 4.41 2.33 3.62
C GLU A 5 5.69 2.85 2.95
N ALA A 6 5.88 2.60 1.65
CA ALA A 6 7.05 3.06 0.92
C ALA A 6 7.13 4.59 0.77
N LEU A 7 5.98 5.26 0.65
CA LEU A 7 5.90 6.70 0.51
C LEU A 7 6.05 7.42 1.85
N THR A 8 5.36 6.95 2.89
CA THR A 8 5.24 7.66 4.17
C THR A 8 6.18 7.13 5.25
N LYS A 9 6.84 5.98 5.01
CA LYS A 9 7.68 5.25 5.97
C LYS A 9 6.93 4.85 7.24
N ILE A 10 5.60 4.74 7.18
CA ILE A 10 4.80 4.28 8.30
C ILE A 10 5.05 2.80 8.58
N GLY A 11 5.10 2.47 9.87
CA GLY A 11 5.26 1.11 10.36
C GLY A 11 3.95 0.46 10.80
N SER A 12 4.06 -0.77 11.33
CA SER A 12 2.92 -1.50 11.89
C SER A 12 2.21 -0.76 13.04
N GLU A 13 2.92 0.10 13.78
CA GLU A 13 2.32 0.88 14.86
C GLU A 13 1.28 1.89 14.37
N ALA A 14 1.56 2.59 13.27
CA ALA A 14 0.60 3.52 12.69
C ALA A 14 -0.67 2.78 12.24
N VAL A 15 -0.52 1.55 11.72
CA VAL A 15 -1.66 0.71 11.31
C VAL A 15 -2.49 0.26 12.51
N LEU A 16 -1.85 -0.11 13.62
CA LEU A 16 -2.56 -0.49 14.84
C LEU A 16 -3.23 0.71 15.51
N GLN A 17 -2.58 1.88 15.48
CA GLN A 17 -3.14 3.12 15.98
C GLN A 17 -4.38 3.54 15.18
N ALA A 18 -4.31 3.53 13.85
CA ALA A 18 -5.46 3.76 12.98
C ALA A 18 -6.58 2.74 13.23
N ALA A 19 -6.25 1.47 13.46
CA ALA A 19 -7.25 0.47 13.85
C ALA A 19 -7.93 0.80 15.18
N ALA A 20 -7.21 1.33 16.16
CA ALA A 20 -7.78 1.75 17.44
C ALA A 20 -8.70 2.97 17.28
N GLU A 21 -8.27 3.99 16.52
CA GLU A 21 -9.05 5.20 16.23
C GLU A 21 -10.37 4.90 15.52
N LEU A 22 -10.35 3.90 14.62
CA LEU A 22 -11.53 3.45 13.88
C LEU A 22 -12.39 2.45 14.65
N GLY A 23 -12.03 2.07 15.88
CA GLY A 23 -12.76 1.06 16.67
C GLY A 23 -12.64 -0.37 16.13
N LEU A 24 -11.61 -0.66 15.34
CA LEU A 24 -11.34 -1.95 14.67
C LEU A 24 -10.31 -2.81 15.41
N ALA A 25 -9.84 -2.38 16.58
CA ALA A 25 -8.82 -3.07 17.36
C ALA A 25 -9.20 -4.53 17.69
N SER A 26 -10.47 -4.82 17.94
CA SER A 26 -10.95 -6.20 18.17
C SER A 26 -10.87 -7.10 16.94
N THR A 27 -10.94 -6.52 15.73
CA THR A 27 -10.89 -7.26 14.45
C THR A 27 -9.45 -7.47 13.98
N ILE A 28 -8.60 -6.45 14.11
CA ILE A 28 -7.18 -6.54 13.71
C ILE A 28 -6.34 -7.27 14.77
N GLY A 29 -6.71 -7.12 16.04
CA GLY A 29 -5.97 -7.65 17.18
C GLY A 29 -4.70 -6.86 17.45
N ASP A 30 -3.60 -7.58 17.71
CA ASP A 30 -2.29 -7.03 18.02
C ASP A 30 -1.32 -7.08 16.82
N ARG A 31 -0.03 -6.82 17.05
CA ARG A 31 1.03 -6.93 16.02
C ARG A 31 1.07 -8.32 15.36
N VAL A 32 0.77 -9.39 16.10
CA VAL A 32 0.76 -10.77 15.58
C VAL A 32 -0.46 -10.99 14.70
N GLY A 33 -1.63 -10.48 15.11
CA GLY A 33 -2.84 -10.43 14.29
C GLY A 33 -2.58 -9.73 12.97
N LEU A 34 -2.08 -8.49 13.01
CA LEU A 34 -1.73 -7.73 11.81
C LEU A 34 -0.70 -8.44 10.92
N TRP A 35 0.32 -9.08 11.52
CA TRP A 35 1.29 -9.88 10.76
C TRP A 35 0.61 -11.05 10.03
N ARG A 36 -0.29 -11.78 10.69
CA ARG A 36 -1.05 -12.90 10.08
C ARG A 36 -1.93 -12.42 8.93
N LEU A 37 -2.61 -11.29 9.09
CA LEU A 37 -3.41 -10.69 8.02
C LEU A 37 -2.55 -10.36 6.80
N ARG A 38 -1.36 -9.77 7.01
CA ARG A 38 -0.41 -9.50 5.93
C ARG A 38 0.10 -10.78 5.27
N GLN A 39 0.17 -11.90 5.98
CA GLN A 39 0.55 -13.22 5.44
C GLN A 39 -0.56 -13.90 4.62
N ALA A 40 -1.79 -13.38 4.65
CA ALA A 40 -2.88 -13.91 3.82
C ALA A 40 -2.68 -13.64 2.32
N ASN A 41 -1.78 -12.72 1.93
CA ASN A 41 -1.43 -12.50 0.53
C ASN A 41 -0.74 -13.78 -0.03
N PRO A 42 -1.32 -14.46 -1.03
CA PRO A 42 -0.77 -15.70 -1.59
C PRO A 42 0.67 -15.56 -2.12
N GLN A 43 1.02 -14.38 -2.64
CA GLN A 43 2.32 -14.09 -3.22
C GLN A 43 3.41 -13.88 -2.16
N ARG A 44 3.06 -13.67 -0.89
CA ARG A 44 4.03 -13.35 0.16
C ARG A 44 4.86 -14.57 0.57
N LYS A 45 6.15 -14.35 0.86
CA LYS A 45 7.05 -15.35 1.48
C LYS A 45 6.42 -15.78 2.82
N SER A 46 5.99 -17.03 2.92
CA SER A 46 5.31 -17.56 4.09
C SER A 46 6.22 -18.52 4.85
N SER A 47 6.57 -18.18 6.10
CA SER A 47 7.31 -19.05 7.02
C SER A 47 6.41 -19.78 8.04
N GLY A 48 5.08 -19.61 7.94
CA GLY A 48 4.14 -20.27 8.84
C GLY A 48 2.69 -20.04 8.41
N GLY A 49 2.02 -21.12 7.96
CA GLY A 49 0.57 -21.27 7.74
C GLY A 49 -0.20 -20.07 7.18
N ARG A 50 -0.73 -20.18 5.96
CA ARG A 50 -1.64 -19.17 5.39
C ARG A 50 -3.03 -19.27 6.05
N LYS A 51 -3.43 -18.24 6.80
CA LYS A 51 -4.85 -18.02 7.15
C LYS A 51 -5.53 -17.36 5.94
N LYS A 52 -6.73 -17.81 5.57
CA LYS A 52 -7.58 -17.05 4.64
C LYS A 52 -8.06 -15.77 5.34
N LEU A 53 -7.92 -14.64 4.66
CA LEU A 53 -8.50 -13.38 5.08
C LEU A 53 -10.02 -13.49 4.96
N ASP A 54 -10.75 -13.21 6.03
CA ASP A 54 -12.21 -13.12 5.94
C ASP A 54 -12.65 -11.72 5.44
N VAL A 55 -13.94 -11.59 5.14
CA VAL A 55 -14.50 -10.37 4.55
C VAL A 55 -14.43 -9.18 5.51
N GLU A 56 -14.61 -9.41 6.82
CA GLU A 56 -14.60 -8.35 7.82
C GLU A 56 -13.17 -7.85 8.09
N GLU A 57 -12.20 -8.77 8.11
CA GLU A 57 -10.77 -8.44 8.15
C GLU A 57 -10.35 -7.65 6.91
N ALA A 58 -10.80 -8.04 5.72
CA ALA A 58 -10.52 -7.32 4.48
C ALA A 58 -11.11 -5.90 4.50
N ARG A 59 -12.37 -5.75 4.92
CA ARG A 59 -13.02 -4.43 5.07
C ARG A 59 -12.30 -3.55 6.08
N SER A 60 -11.90 -4.12 7.21
CA SER A 60 -11.15 -3.39 8.25
C SER A 60 -9.83 -2.86 7.71
N LEU A 61 -9.09 -3.66 6.95
CA LEU A 61 -7.85 -3.23 6.31
C LEU A 61 -8.08 -2.11 5.29
N VAL A 62 -9.17 -2.17 4.53
CA VAL A 62 -9.54 -1.12 3.55
C VAL A 62 -9.78 0.21 4.25
N LEU A 63 -10.54 0.21 5.35
CA LEU A 63 -10.78 1.41 6.14
C LEU A 63 -9.49 1.99 6.71
N ILE A 64 -8.62 1.14 7.26
CA ILE A 64 -7.33 1.58 7.81
C ILE A 64 -6.42 2.16 6.71
N ILE A 65 -6.37 1.54 5.53
CA ILE A 65 -5.60 2.06 4.39
C ILE A 65 -6.11 3.44 3.98
N CYS A 66 -7.43 3.63 3.88
CA CYS A 66 -8.01 4.91 3.51
C CYS A 66 -7.77 5.99 4.58
N HIS A 67 -7.96 5.67 5.86
CA HIS A 67 -7.68 6.59 6.97
C HIS A 67 -6.22 7.08 6.94
N LEU A 68 -5.26 6.15 6.85
CA LEU A 68 -3.84 6.51 6.77
C LEU A 68 -3.50 7.29 5.49
N ALA A 69 -4.17 6.98 4.37
CA ALA A 69 -3.97 7.71 3.13
C ALA A 69 -4.56 9.13 3.21
N GLU A 70 -5.67 9.33 3.90
CA GLU A 70 -6.26 10.65 4.19
C GLU A 70 -5.31 11.49 5.06
N GLU A 71 -4.71 10.90 6.12
CA GLU A 71 -3.71 11.59 6.95
C GLU A 71 -2.47 12.04 6.18
N HIS A 72 -2.09 11.32 5.13
CA HIS A 72 -0.92 11.60 4.29
C HIS A 72 -1.28 12.18 2.91
N GLN A 73 -2.50 12.72 2.76
CA GLN A 73 -3.04 13.14 1.47
C GLN A 73 -2.17 14.21 0.80
N GLU A 74 -1.62 15.16 1.54
CA GLU A 74 -0.74 16.20 1.00
C GLU A 74 0.52 15.61 0.36
N LEU A 75 1.15 14.63 1.02
CA LEU A 75 2.34 13.95 0.50
C LEU A 75 2.00 13.12 -0.74
N ILE A 76 0.87 12.42 -0.74
CA ILE A 76 0.38 11.67 -1.90
C ILE A 76 0.15 12.60 -3.09
N ARG A 77 -0.55 13.72 -2.89
CA ARG A 77 -0.78 14.74 -3.94
C ARG A 77 0.52 15.32 -4.48
N ARG A 78 1.47 15.64 -3.60
CA ARG A 78 2.80 16.13 -4.00
C ARG A 78 3.56 15.11 -4.85
N ALA A 79 3.55 13.84 -4.44
CA ALA A 79 4.22 12.78 -5.16
C ALA A 79 3.60 12.56 -6.55
N VAL A 80 2.27 12.53 -6.67
CA VAL A 80 1.59 12.42 -7.97
C VAL A 80 1.84 13.64 -8.84
N GLY A 81 1.76 14.86 -8.30
CA GLY A 81 2.05 16.07 -9.06
C GLY A 81 3.50 16.12 -9.59
N LEU A 82 4.48 15.61 -8.81
CA LEU A 82 5.84 15.45 -9.30
C LEU A 82 5.95 14.39 -10.40
N LEU A 83 5.19 13.29 -10.31
CA LEU A 83 5.17 12.26 -11.34
C LEU A 83 4.64 12.83 -12.67
N GLU A 84 3.53 13.58 -12.62
CA GLU A 84 2.97 14.29 -13.78
C GLU A 84 3.98 15.29 -14.36
N GLN A 85 4.60 16.11 -13.51
CA GLN A 85 5.61 17.08 -13.93
C GLN A 85 6.82 16.42 -14.64
N MET A 86 7.29 15.27 -14.14
CA MET A 86 8.39 14.54 -14.77
C MET A 86 7.99 13.97 -16.12
N ALA A 87 6.76 13.45 -16.24
CA ALA A 87 6.22 12.96 -17.50
C ALA A 87 6.09 14.09 -18.54
N GLU A 88 5.57 15.25 -18.16
CA GLU A 88 5.46 16.43 -19.03
C GLU A 88 6.84 16.91 -19.55
N GLN A 89 7.87 16.82 -18.69
CA GLN A 89 9.23 17.20 -19.05
C GLN A 89 10.01 16.10 -19.78
N ASN A 90 9.37 14.95 -20.05
CA ASN A 90 9.99 13.76 -20.61
C ASN A 90 11.25 13.33 -19.83
N LYS A 91 11.20 13.49 -18.50
CA LYS A 91 12.25 13.12 -17.56
C LYS A 91 11.87 11.84 -16.84
N GLU A 92 12.87 11.07 -16.46
CA GLU A 92 12.65 9.85 -15.70
C GLU A 92 12.22 10.20 -14.26
N PRO A 93 11.11 9.61 -13.76
CA PRO A 93 10.56 9.95 -12.44
C PRO A 93 11.55 9.81 -11.27
N HIS A 94 12.44 8.81 -11.33
CA HIS A 94 13.43 8.53 -10.28
C HIS A 94 14.48 9.65 -10.12
N ARG A 95 14.57 10.61 -11.05
CA ARG A 95 15.47 11.78 -10.92
C ARG A 95 14.99 12.78 -9.87
N SER A 96 13.72 12.73 -9.49
CA SER A 96 13.21 13.45 -8.33
C SER A 96 13.54 12.67 -7.07
N ALA A 97 14.16 13.32 -6.07
CA ALA A 97 14.51 12.67 -4.81
C ALA A 97 13.30 11.98 -4.14
N LEU A 98 12.12 12.62 -4.14
CA LEU A 98 10.93 12.02 -3.54
C LEU A 98 10.47 10.74 -4.25
N LEU A 99 10.50 10.74 -5.59
CA LEU A 99 10.03 9.60 -6.39
C LEU A 99 11.08 8.49 -6.47
N GLY A 100 12.37 8.85 -6.45
CA GLY A 100 13.48 7.91 -6.33
C GLY A 100 13.42 7.18 -4.98
N ASP A 101 13.37 7.91 -3.87
CA ASP A 101 13.26 7.32 -2.53
C ASP A 101 12.02 6.43 -2.40
N TYR A 102 10.87 6.88 -2.92
CA TYR A 102 9.65 6.08 -2.96
C TYR A 102 9.84 4.76 -3.71
N LEU A 103 10.45 4.83 -4.90
CA LEU A 103 10.64 3.67 -5.77
C LEU A 103 11.61 2.66 -5.15
N ASP A 104 12.69 3.13 -4.55
CA ASP A 104 13.67 2.29 -3.86
C ASP A 104 13.03 1.60 -2.65
N ASN A 105 12.31 2.35 -1.82
CA ASN A 105 11.61 1.79 -0.67
C ASN A 105 10.55 0.76 -1.10
N PHE A 106 9.80 1.05 -2.17
CA PHE A 106 8.78 0.13 -2.69
C PHE A 106 9.41 -1.16 -3.21
N THR A 107 10.48 -1.03 -4.01
CA THR A 107 11.19 -2.16 -4.62
C THR A 107 11.78 -3.06 -3.54
N ASN A 108 12.52 -2.50 -2.59
CA ASN A 108 13.11 -3.24 -1.48
C ASN A 108 12.02 -3.95 -0.67
N THR A 109 10.96 -3.23 -0.30
CA THR A 109 9.85 -3.80 0.48
C THR A 109 9.13 -4.93 -0.27
N TYR A 110 8.96 -4.80 -1.59
CA TYR A 110 8.33 -5.83 -2.41
C TYR A 110 9.22 -7.07 -2.50
N GLN A 111 10.50 -6.90 -2.81
CA GLN A 111 11.47 -7.99 -2.98
C GLN A 111 11.68 -8.81 -1.69
N GLU A 112 11.77 -8.11 -0.55
CA GLU A 112 11.88 -8.76 0.75
C GLU A 112 10.65 -9.61 1.09
N ARG A 113 9.45 -9.14 0.71
CA ARG A 113 8.19 -9.72 1.17
C ARG A 113 7.58 -10.73 0.20
N MET A 114 7.78 -10.62 -1.11
CA MET A 114 7.13 -11.48 -2.11
C MET A 114 8.01 -12.66 -2.53
N SER A 115 7.40 -13.82 -2.72
CA SER A 115 8.11 -15.08 -3.00
C SER A 115 8.92 -15.02 -4.29
N ASP A 116 8.35 -14.38 -5.31
CA ASP A 116 9.01 -14.12 -6.60
C ASP A 116 9.68 -12.75 -6.65
N GLY A 117 9.91 -12.11 -5.51
CA GLY A 117 10.38 -10.72 -5.42
C GLY A 117 11.61 -10.44 -6.28
N ASP A 118 12.61 -11.31 -6.21
CA ASP A 118 13.89 -11.15 -6.91
C ASP A 118 13.81 -11.45 -8.42
N SER A 119 12.77 -12.16 -8.87
CA SER A 119 12.58 -12.50 -10.30
C SER A 119 11.72 -11.48 -11.05
N VAL A 120 11.04 -10.58 -10.34
CA VAL A 120 10.24 -9.52 -10.95
C VAL A 120 11.15 -8.40 -11.46
N SER A 121 10.98 -8.02 -12.72
CA SER A 121 11.78 -6.95 -13.33
C SER A 121 11.58 -5.60 -12.63
N SER A 122 12.66 -4.83 -12.51
CA SER A 122 12.63 -3.46 -11.96
C SER A 122 11.67 -2.54 -12.74
N HIS A 123 11.56 -2.72 -14.06
CA HIS A 123 10.60 -1.96 -14.88
C HIS A 123 9.16 -2.22 -14.47
N PHE A 124 8.77 -3.49 -14.28
CA PHE A 124 7.44 -3.85 -13.81
C PHE A 124 7.17 -3.32 -12.40
N LEU A 125 8.14 -3.44 -11.48
CA LEU A 125 8.01 -2.89 -10.12
C LEU A 125 7.81 -1.38 -10.13
N SER A 126 8.51 -0.66 -11.02
CA SER A 126 8.33 0.78 -11.20
C SER A 126 6.93 1.13 -11.69
N GLN A 127 6.45 0.43 -12.72
CA GLN A 127 5.08 0.61 -13.22
C GLN A 127 4.03 0.33 -12.15
N LEU A 128 4.19 -0.77 -11.40
CA LEU A 128 3.30 -1.12 -10.30
C LEU A 128 3.33 -0.07 -9.19
N ALA A 129 4.52 0.40 -8.80
CA ALA A 129 4.70 1.42 -7.77
C ALA A 129 3.97 2.72 -8.15
N PHE A 130 4.14 3.20 -9.39
CA PHE A 130 3.49 4.43 -9.83
C PHE A 130 1.98 4.26 -10.02
N LYS A 131 1.53 3.11 -10.53
CA LYS A 131 0.09 2.79 -10.60
C LYS A 131 -0.54 2.86 -9.20
N LEU A 132 0.06 2.19 -8.22
CA LEU A 132 -0.44 2.20 -6.84
C LEU A 132 -0.35 3.59 -6.18
N LEU A 133 0.65 4.40 -6.53
CA LEU A 133 0.76 5.78 -6.06
C LEU A 133 -0.41 6.64 -6.58
N ILE A 134 -0.77 6.48 -7.85
CA ILE A 134 -1.94 7.13 -8.44
C ILE A 134 -3.22 6.60 -7.79
N ASP A 135 -3.34 5.30 -7.57
CA ASP A 135 -4.50 4.71 -6.89
C ASP A 135 -4.68 5.29 -5.47
N LEU A 136 -3.59 5.49 -4.72
CA LEU A 136 -3.62 6.12 -3.39
C LEU A 136 -4.18 7.54 -3.41
N LEU A 137 -4.01 8.30 -4.50
CA LEU A 137 -4.63 9.61 -4.64
C LEU A 137 -6.17 9.52 -4.62
N PHE A 138 -6.73 8.47 -5.21
CA PHE A 138 -8.17 8.25 -5.19
C PHE A 138 -8.66 7.68 -3.86
N TYR A 139 -7.85 6.88 -3.18
CA TYR A 139 -8.21 6.28 -1.90
C TYR A 139 -8.08 7.24 -0.71
N SER A 140 -7.28 8.30 -0.86
CA SER A 140 -7.18 9.42 0.10
C SER A 140 -8.25 10.50 -0.10
N ALA A 141 -9.16 10.33 -1.08
CA ALA A 141 -10.27 11.25 -1.30
C ALA A 141 -11.51 10.81 -0.52
N PRO A 142 -12.49 11.72 -0.27
CA PRO A 142 -13.77 11.34 0.30
C PRO A 142 -14.40 10.17 -0.45
N GLN A 143 -14.91 9.17 0.27
CA GLN A 143 -15.43 7.89 -0.29
C GLN A 143 -14.36 6.97 -0.91
N GLY A 144 -13.07 7.19 -0.63
CA GLY A 144 -11.97 6.36 -1.11
C GLY A 144 -12.11 4.87 -0.73
N HIS A 145 -12.65 4.59 0.47
CA HIS A 145 -12.88 3.23 0.95
C HIS A 145 -13.83 2.43 0.03
N ARG A 146 -14.87 3.06 -0.53
CA ARG A 146 -15.80 2.40 -1.45
C ARG A 146 -15.11 2.06 -2.78
N ARG A 147 -14.26 2.97 -3.28
CA ARG A 147 -13.47 2.74 -4.51
C ARG A 147 -12.48 1.61 -4.33
N LEU A 148 -11.75 1.61 -3.22
CA LEU A 148 -10.80 0.55 -2.89
C LEU A 148 -11.50 -0.80 -2.73
N TRP A 149 -12.65 -0.84 -2.04
CA TRP A 149 -13.42 -2.07 -1.88
C TRP A 149 -13.88 -2.66 -3.22
N LEU A 150 -14.39 -1.81 -4.13
CA LEU A 150 -14.79 -2.26 -5.46
C LEU A 150 -13.59 -2.76 -6.29
N ALA A 151 -12.48 -2.03 -6.28
CA ALA A 151 -11.27 -2.44 -6.99
C ALA A 151 -10.73 -3.81 -6.51
N LEU A 152 -10.86 -4.11 -5.21
CA LEU A 152 -10.48 -5.42 -4.66
C LEU A 152 -11.41 -6.55 -5.10
N LEU A 153 -12.71 -6.26 -5.27
CA LEU A 153 -13.68 -7.25 -5.76
C LEU A 153 -13.51 -7.52 -7.26
N ASP A 154 -13.25 -6.48 -8.05
CA ASP A 154 -13.01 -6.62 -9.49
C ASP A 154 -11.73 -7.42 -9.79
N TYR A 155 -10.72 -7.35 -8.91
CA TYR A 155 -9.49 -8.14 -9.01
C TYR A 155 -9.64 -9.61 -8.60
N ALA A 156 -10.77 -9.98 -7.97
CA ALA A 156 -11.05 -11.34 -7.50
C ALA A 156 -11.85 -12.19 -8.51
N GLN A 157 -12.21 -11.61 -9.66
CA GLN A 157 -12.81 -12.30 -10.83
C GLN A 157 -11.75 -12.73 -11.82
#